data_AF-A0A4V3IFH6-F1
#
_entry.id   AF-A0A4V3IFH6-F1
#
_cell.length_a   1.000
_cell.length_b   1.000
_cell.length_c   1.000
_cell.angle_alpha   90.00
_cell.angle_beta   90.00
_cell.angle_gamma   90.00
#
_symmetry.space_group_name_H-M   'P 1'
#
loop_
_entity.id
_entity.type
_entity.pdbx_description
1 polymer ?
#
loop_
_entity_poly.entity_id
_entity_poly.type
_entity_poly.pdbx_seq_one_letter_code
_entity_poly.pdbx_strand_id
1 'polypeptide(L)'
;MNQNSGPRHPRVGAIRKRVLVVLACAVAVAGVPATAAVAGTLGASPLVRASSIGSPFAGADADGPPCNGVPGSAQVGTNFPGTELEPSVAVNPANEDNLVGGWQQDRWSDGGSNATYYGYSTNGGDTWQPSRTQPTFSRCTGGTVANGGDYERSTDPWVSVSPDGSAYAFSLSFNQTLSGENALLVSKSTDGGATWGPNAVLKRDTDLNVFNDKNSITADPTSSRYVYAVWDRLEFPVERASRVAGEHAIGYHGPTWFSRTTDGGATWEAARKIFDPGTINQTIGSEIVVTGTGNLMNGFDLIYNFKNAKQVRGDNVAIQRSADRGLTWSTATIVDKLNSVGVTDPTFGSPVRTGDIIPSWASDPRPGHQEVYAAWQDARSTGNARDQIAFAKSTDGGASWGTVSYAINTVHSSPAFTPRVHVLPDGSIGVLYYDFRNDDAGIPLVTSTWLLHSHDGGATWQETRVGADFDMSSGARARGYFVGDYEGLTHSKGDFLAFFTRMNGVGANPPGSISPRPASDIFASRVG
;
A
#
# COMPACT_ATOMS: atom_id res chain seq x y z
N MET A 1 61.09 53.53 69.28
CA MET A 1 61.51 53.20 67.90
C MET A 1 60.23 53.14 67.08
N ASN A 2 59.82 54.26 66.48
CA ASN A 2 60.09 54.64 65.07
C ASN A 2 59.31 53.75 64.09
N GLN A 3 58.44 54.18 63.17
CA GLN A 3 57.86 55.45 62.70
C GLN A 3 56.53 55.02 62.00
N ASN A 4 55.36 55.63 62.19
CA ASN A 4 54.86 56.94 61.75
C ASN A 4 54.63 57.09 60.23
N SER A 5 53.37 57.04 59.79
CA SER A 5 52.75 57.98 58.82
C SER A 5 51.25 57.65 58.57
N GLY A 6 50.33 58.50 59.06
CA GLY A 6 48.93 58.58 58.58
C GLY A 6 48.78 59.54 57.37
N PRO A 7 47.61 60.17 57.07
CA PRO A 7 46.27 59.98 57.66
C PRO A 7 45.04 60.17 56.68
N ARG A 8 43.80 60.07 57.23
CA ARG A 8 42.48 60.71 56.89
C ARG A 8 41.47 60.10 55.87
N HIS A 9 40.37 59.56 56.44
CA HIS A 9 38.88 59.72 56.22
C HIS A 9 38.29 60.33 54.92
N PRO A 10 36.94 60.27 54.65
CA PRO A 10 35.85 59.33 55.06
C PRO A 10 34.84 58.98 53.92
N ARG A 11 33.89 58.06 54.15
CA ARG A 11 32.40 58.23 53.99
C ARG A 11 31.64 56.94 53.62
N VAL A 12 30.75 56.58 54.55
CA VAL A 12 29.36 56.09 54.40
C VAL A 12 28.89 55.70 52.99
N GLY A 13 28.51 54.43 52.85
CA GLY A 13 27.63 53.93 51.80
C GLY A 13 26.87 52.70 52.29
N ALA A 14 25.59 52.86 52.62
CA ALA A 14 24.72 51.79 53.08
C ALA A 14 24.41 50.80 51.95
N ILE A 15 24.71 49.52 52.13
CA ILE A 15 24.27 48.44 51.24
C ILE A 15 22.99 47.82 51.83
N ARG A 16 21.85 48.15 51.22
CA ARG A 16 20.56 47.51 51.47
C ARG A 16 20.60 46.05 51.00
N LYS A 17 20.34 45.12 51.92
CA LYS A 17 20.02 43.71 51.61
C LYS A 17 18.76 43.66 50.75
N ARG A 18 18.87 43.21 49.50
CA ARG A 18 17.72 42.87 48.65
C ARG A 18 17.30 41.44 48.95
N VAL A 19 16.13 41.29 49.55
CA VAL A 19 15.39 40.03 49.65
C VAL A 19 14.79 39.75 48.26
N LEU A 20 15.17 38.63 47.62
CA LEU A 20 14.46 38.15 46.44
C LEU A 20 13.16 37.49 46.90
N VAL A 21 12.04 38.10 46.55
CA VAL A 21 10.70 37.51 46.62
C VAL A 21 10.54 36.65 45.37
N VAL A 22 10.42 35.33 45.54
CA VAL A 22 10.03 34.41 44.48
C VAL A 22 8.50 34.52 44.34
N LEU A 23 8.02 35.17 43.28
CA LEU A 23 6.61 35.07 42.88
C LEU A 23 6.41 33.73 42.18
N ALA A 24 5.68 32.81 42.81
CA ALA A 24 5.13 31.65 42.14
C ALA A 24 3.93 32.11 41.29
N CYS A 25 4.12 32.20 39.97
CA CYS A 25 3.01 32.34 39.03
C CYS A 25 2.31 31.00 38.89
N ALA A 26 1.21 30.80 39.63
CA ALA A 26 0.27 29.73 39.35
C ALA A 26 -0.44 30.05 38.02
N VAL A 27 -0.01 29.42 36.94
CA VAL A 27 -0.76 29.40 35.68
C VAL A 27 -1.95 28.45 35.91
N ALA A 28 -3.13 29.03 36.11
CA ALA A 28 -4.37 28.29 36.03
C ALA A 28 -4.55 27.85 34.58
N VAL A 29 -4.21 26.59 34.28
CA VAL A 29 -4.61 25.94 33.04
C VAL A 29 -6.13 25.79 33.12
N ALA A 30 -6.84 26.70 32.47
CA ALA A 30 -8.26 26.53 32.22
C ALA A 30 -8.39 25.30 31.30
N GLY A 31 -8.74 24.16 31.90
CA GLY A 31 -9.10 22.97 31.14
C GLY A 31 -10.29 23.32 30.27
N VAL A 32 -10.05 23.47 28.97
CA VAL A 32 -11.14 23.40 28.00
C VAL A 32 -11.73 21.99 28.18
N PRO A 33 -13.02 21.85 28.53
CA PRO A 33 -13.62 20.53 28.53
C PRO A 33 -13.43 19.98 27.12
N ALA A 34 -12.72 18.86 27.01
CA ALA A 34 -12.73 18.07 25.80
C ALA A 34 -14.21 17.68 25.61
N THR A 35 -14.91 18.42 24.75
CA THR A 35 -16.15 17.93 24.18
C THR A 35 -15.74 16.65 23.48
N ALA A 36 -16.08 15.51 24.06
CA ALA A 36 -16.07 14.26 23.34
C ALA A 36 -16.92 14.53 22.10
N ALA A 37 -16.26 14.70 20.95
CA ALA A 37 -16.95 14.69 19.68
C ALA A 37 -17.62 13.33 19.65
N VAL A 38 -18.94 13.31 19.74
CA VAL A 38 -19.71 12.09 19.51
C VAL A 38 -19.43 11.77 18.05
N ALA A 39 -18.54 10.82 17.81
CA ALA A 39 -18.28 10.30 16.48
C ALA A 39 -19.64 9.86 15.93
N GLY A 40 -20.12 10.56 14.90
CA GLY A 40 -21.31 10.16 14.19
C GLY A 40 -21.09 8.78 13.58
N THR A 41 -22.15 8.01 13.44
CA THR A 41 -22.10 6.79 12.63
C THR A 41 -21.85 7.18 11.18
N LEU A 42 -20.71 6.81 10.61
CA LEU A 42 -20.43 7.07 9.19
C LEU A 42 -21.33 6.19 8.32
N GLY A 43 -21.79 6.72 7.19
CA GLY A 43 -22.57 6.00 6.20
C GLY A 43 -21.78 5.77 4.92
N ALA A 44 -21.94 4.59 4.30
CA ALA A 44 -21.40 4.36 2.97
C ALA A 44 -22.38 4.82 1.89
N SER A 45 -21.88 5.59 0.92
CA SER A 45 -22.62 5.95 -0.29
C SER A 45 -22.81 4.72 -1.20
N PRO A 46 -23.80 4.73 -2.12
CA PRO A 46 -23.94 3.68 -3.12
C PRO A 46 -22.64 3.43 -3.89
N LEU A 47 -22.39 2.16 -4.25
CA LEU A 47 -21.19 1.81 -5.03
C LEU A 47 -21.23 2.44 -6.42
N VAL A 48 -20.11 3.04 -6.81
CA VAL A 48 -19.86 3.53 -8.17
C VAL A 48 -18.83 2.61 -8.81
N ARG A 49 -19.11 2.04 -9.98
CA ARG A 49 -18.11 1.25 -10.71
C ARG A 49 -17.06 2.20 -11.32
N ALA A 50 -15.79 1.93 -11.06
CA ALA A 50 -14.65 2.66 -11.57
C ALA A 50 -14.03 2.03 -12.84
N SER A 51 -14.06 0.71 -12.96
CA SER A 51 -13.59 -0.03 -14.11
C SER A 51 -14.58 -0.04 -15.29
N SER A 52 -14.07 -0.34 -16.48
CA SER A 52 -14.89 -0.73 -17.63
C SER A 52 -15.54 -2.10 -17.38
N ILE A 53 -16.69 -2.36 -18.00
CA ILE A 53 -17.31 -3.68 -17.95
C ILE A 53 -16.51 -4.62 -18.86
N GLY A 54 -15.93 -5.68 -18.27
CA GLY A 54 -15.21 -6.71 -19.00
C GLY A 54 -13.87 -6.24 -19.57
N SER A 55 -13.23 -7.11 -20.35
CA SER A 55 -11.93 -6.80 -20.96
C SER A 55 -12.04 -5.68 -22.01
N PRO A 56 -11.22 -4.62 -21.94
CA PRO A 56 -11.12 -3.61 -22.98
C PRO A 56 -10.25 -4.07 -24.17
N PHE A 57 -9.63 -5.25 -24.11
CA PHE A 57 -8.69 -5.72 -25.13
C PHE A 57 -9.36 -6.65 -26.13
N ALA A 58 -9.24 -6.33 -27.42
CA ALA A 58 -9.71 -7.20 -28.50
C ALA A 58 -8.89 -8.52 -28.52
N GLY A 59 -9.57 -9.65 -28.66
CA GLY A 59 -8.92 -10.96 -28.75
C GLY A 59 -8.38 -11.51 -27.42
N ALA A 60 -8.89 -11.02 -26.28
CA ALA A 60 -8.59 -11.59 -24.96
C ALA A 60 -9.27 -12.96 -24.71
N ASP A 61 -10.03 -13.47 -25.68
CA ASP A 61 -10.61 -14.82 -25.69
C ASP A 61 -9.62 -15.89 -26.20
N ALA A 62 -9.93 -17.15 -25.97
CA ALA A 62 -9.00 -18.28 -26.18
C ALA A 62 -8.58 -18.52 -27.65
N ASP A 63 -9.27 -17.91 -28.61
CA ASP A 63 -9.15 -18.22 -30.05
C ASP A 63 -8.58 -17.06 -30.90
N GLY A 64 -8.33 -15.88 -30.31
CA GLY A 64 -7.70 -14.72 -30.98
C GLY A 64 -6.18 -14.64 -30.77
N PRO A 65 -5.41 -13.90 -31.60
CA PRO A 65 -4.06 -13.52 -31.23
C PRO A 65 -4.14 -12.58 -30.03
N PRO A 66 -3.67 -12.98 -28.83
CA PRO A 66 -3.85 -12.17 -27.65
C PRO A 66 -3.10 -10.84 -27.80
N CYS A 67 -3.65 -9.80 -27.20
CA CYS A 67 -3.07 -8.45 -27.25
C CYS A 67 -1.62 -8.37 -26.74
N ASN A 68 -1.18 -9.37 -25.98
CA ASN A 68 0.18 -9.49 -25.44
C ASN A 68 1.23 -9.93 -26.50
N GLY A 69 0.82 -10.15 -27.75
CA GLY A 69 1.72 -10.43 -28.87
C GLY A 69 2.33 -11.84 -28.89
N VAL A 70 1.83 -12.76 -28.07
CA VAL A 70 2.35 -14.15 -27.98
C VAL A 70 1.21 -15.13 -28.23
N PRO A 71 1.33 -16.13 -29.11
CA PRO A 71 0.25 -17.12 -29.31
C PRO A 71 -0.22 -17.73 -27.98
N GLY A 72 -1.53 -17.86 -27.79
CA GLY A 72 -2.09 -18.36 -26.53
C GLY A 72 -1.54 -19.73 -26.11
N SER A 73 -1.19 -20.59 -27.08
CA SER A 73 -0.56 -21.90 -26.83
C SER A 73 0.85 -21.84 -26.24
N ALA A 74 1.55 -20.70 -26.32
CA ALA A 74 2.85 -20.49 -25.71
C ALA A 74 2.76 -19.87 -24.30
N GLN A 75 1.62 -19.26 -23.95
CA GLN A 75 1.36 -18.74 -22.61
C GLN A 75 1.13 -19.89 -21.62
N VAL A 76 1.63 -19.70 -20.40
CA VAL A 76 1.35 -20.58 -19.25
C VAL A 76 0.28 -19.94 -18.36
N GLY A 77 -0.46 -20.79 -17.64
CA GLY A 77 -1.58 -20.36 -16.83
C GLY A 77 -2.87 -20.12 -17.63
N THR A 78 -3.91 -19.70 -16.91
CA THR A 78 -5.22 -19.35 -17.46
C THR A 78 -5.42 -17.84 -17.34
N ASN A 79 -5.76 -17.18 -18.45
CA ASN A 79 -6.22 -15.80 -18.42
C ASN A 79 -7.69 -15.74 -17.98
N PHE A 80 -8.06 -14.72 -17.19
CA PHE A 80 -9.43 -14.43 -16.78
C PHE A 80 -9.86 -13.06 -17.32
N PRO A 81 -10.31 -12.96 -18.58
CA PRO A 81 -10.75 -11.70 -19.17
C PRO A 81 -11.91 -11.07 -18.39
N GLY A 82 -11.87 -9.75 -18.20
CA GLY A 82 -12.88 -9.02 -17.42
C GLY A 82 -12.76 -9.24 -15.91
N THR A 83 -11.53 -9.45 -15.44
CA THR A 83 -11.23 -9.44 -14.00
C THR A 83 -10.26 -8.30 -13.70
N GLU A 84 -10.69 -7.44 -12.77
CA GLU A 84 -9.98 -6.28 -12.27
C GLU A 84 -9.62 -6.47 -10.80
N LEU A 85 -8.33 -6.41 -10.47
CA LEU A 85 -7.77 -6.78 -9.16
C LEU A 85 -6.66 -5.81 -8.72
N GLU A 86 -6.30 -5.85 -7.44
CA GLU A 86 -5.20 -5.07 -6.84
C GLU A 86 -5.28 -3.56 -7.11
N PRO A 87 -6.40 -2.89 -6.80
CA PRO A 87 -6.57 -1.50 -7.14
C PRO A 87 -5.73 -0.57 -6.24
N SER A 88 -5.25 0.53 -6.84
CA SER A 88 -4.60 1.65 -6.17
C SER A 88 -5.33 2.95 -6.55
N VAL A 89 -5.44 3.89 -5.62
CA VAL A 89 -6.12 5.18 -5.84
C VAL A 89 -5.39 6.31 -5.14
N ALA A 90 -5.37 7.49 -5.77
CA ALA A 90 -4.85 8.71 -5.19
C ALA A 90 -5.75 9.90 -5.50
N VAL A 91 -5.96 10.75 -4.51
CA VAL A 91 -6.60 12.06 -4.66
C VAL A 91 -5.58 13.09 -5.11
N ASN A 92 -6.01 13.99 -6.00
CA ASN A 92 -5.21 15.12 -6.42
C ASN A 92 -5.27 16.22 -5.33
N PRO A 93 -4.18 16.50 -4.62
CA PRO A 93 -4.18 17.52 -3.56
C PRO A 93 -4.39 18.96 -4.08
N ALA A 94 -4.20 19.21 -5.37
CA ALA A 94 -4.51 20.50 -5.99
C ALA A 94 -6.00 20.65 -6.35
N ASN A 95 -6.74 19.54 -6.41
CA ASN A 95 -8.15 19.50 -6.73
C ASN A 95 -8.76 18.16 -6.27
N GLU A 96 -9.41 18.13 -5.10
CA GLU A 96 -9.99 16.89 -4.55
C GLU A 96 -11.16 16.32 -5.37
N ASP A 97 -11.72 17.07 -6.33
CA ASP A 97 -12.66 16.49 -7.30
C ASP A 97 -11.95 15.55 -8.30
N ASN A 98 -10.62 15.68 -8.46
CA ASN A 98 -9.84 14.82 -9.32
C ASN A 98 -9.21 13.65 -8.53
N LEU A 99 -9.59 12.44 -8.92
CA LEU A 99 -9.01 11.19 -8.40
C LEU A 99 -8.44 10.40 -9.57
N VAL A 100 -7.37 9.66 -9.31
CA VAL A 100 -6.76 8.76 -10.28
C VAL A 100 -6.68 7.38 -9.66
N GLY A 101 -7.10 6.36 -10.41
CA GLY A 101 -7.08 4.96 -9.97
C GLY A 101 -6.41 4.07 -11.00
N GLY A 102 -5.79 2.98 -10.54
CA GLY A 102 -5.18 1.94 -11.37
C GLY A 102 -5.51 0.55 -10.85
N TRP A 103 -5.57 -0.45 -11.72
CA TRP A 103 -5.88 -1.86 -11.40
C TRP A 103 -5.23 -2.81 -12.41
N GLN A 104 -5.07 -4.08 -12.04
CA GLN A 104 -4.76 -5.14 -13.01
C GLN A 104 -5.99 -5.40 -13.88
N GLN A 105 -5.83 -5.50 -15.19
CA GLN A 105 -6.89 -5.83 -16.15
C GLN A 105 -6.60 -7.18 -16.82
N ASP A 106 -7.55 -8.11 -16.65
CA ASP A 106 -7.50 -9.50 -17.11
C ASP A 106 -6.39 -10.29 -16.42
N ARG A 107 -6.68 -10.75 -15.20
CA ARG A 107 -5.73 -11.48 -14.35
C ARG A 107 -5.36 -12.83 -14.97
N TRP A 108 -4.08 -13.18 -14.89
CA TRP A 108 -3.61 -14.55 -15.14
C TRP A 108 -3.48 -15.35 -13.83
N SER A 109 -3.81 -16.65 -13.88
CA SER A 109 -3.76 -17.55 -12.72
C SER A 109 -2.38 -17.73 -12.09
N ASP A 110 -1.32 -17.46 -12.85
CA ASP A 110 0.07 -17.72 -12.48
C ASP A 110 0.94 -16.45 -12.37
N GLY A 111 0.37 -15.25 -12.58
CA GLY A 111 1.05 -13.98 -12.34
C GLY A 111 0.80 -12.91 -13.41
N GLY A 112 0.81 -11.65 -12.98
CA GLY A 112 0.40 -10.48 -13.74
C GLY A 112 -0.98 -10.52 -14.38
N SER A 113 -1.22 -9.53 -15.22
CA SER A 113 -2.43 -9.34 -16.01
C SER A 113 -2.04 -8.95 -17.44
N ASN A 114 -3.01 -8.93 -18.36
CA ASN A 114 -2.75 -8.44 -19.72
C ASN A 114 -2.22 -7.00 -19.71
N ALA A 115 -2.74 -6.18 -18.81
CA ALA A 115 -2.19 -4.85 -18.53
C ALA A 115 -2.52 -4.39 -17.11
N THR A 116 -1.80 -3.39 -16.62
CA THR A 116 -2.34 -2.47 -15.61
C THR A 116 -3.08 -1.36 -16.33
N TYR A 117 -4.27 -1.04 -15.89
CA TYR A 117 -5.19 -0.12 -16.54
C TYR A 117 -5.58 1.00 -15.57
N TYR A 118 -5.83 2.19 -16.10
CA TYR A 118 -5.99 3.41 -15.30
C TYR A 118 -7.22 4.20 -15.71
N GLY A 119 -7.89 4.78 -14.71
CA GLY A 119 -9.05 5.66 -14.85
C GLY A 119 -8.95 6.87 -13.95
N TYR A 120 -9.84 7.83 -14.17
CA TYR A 120 -9.90 9.04 -13.38
C TYR A 120 -11.33 9.50 -13.14
N SER A 121 -11.49 10.28 -12.08
CA SER A 121 -12.71 11.02 -11.75
C SER A 121 -12.42 12.52 -11.80
N THR A 122 -13.45 13.32 -12.06
CA THR A 122 -13.38 14.80 -12.02
C THR A 122 -14.51 15.39 -11.17
N ASN A 123 -15.16 14.58 -10.35
CA ASN A 123 -16.27 14.97 -9.47
C ASN A 123 -16.19 14.32 -8.08
N GLY A 124 -14.98 13.98 -7.64
CA GLY A 124 -14.74 13.45 -6.29
C GLY A 124 -15.19 11.99 -6.13
N GLY A 125 -15.25 11.23 -7.22
CA GLY A 125 -15.50 9.79 -7.22
C GLY A 125 -16.93 9.40 -7.57
N ASP A 126 -17.81 10.37 -7.82
CA ASP A 126 -19.22 10.12 -8.17
C ASP A 126 -19.37 9.44 -9.54
N THR A 127 -18.44 9.73 -10.47
CA THR A 127 -18.30 9.00 -11.73
C THR A 127 -16.83 8.82 -12.10
N TRP A 128 -16.55 7.76 -12.85
CA TRP A 128 -15.22 7.43 -13.32
C TRP A 128 -15.23 7.18 -14.83
N GLN A 129 -14.09 7.43 -15.46
CA GLN A 129 -13.87 7.11 -16.85
C GLN A 129 -12.45 6.58 -17.07
N PRO A 130 -12.25 5.68 -18.04
CA PRO A 130 -10.91 5.28 -18.45
C PRO A 130 -10.06 6.48 -18.87
N SER A 131 -8.76 6.40 -18.60
CA SER A 131 -7.79 7.34 -19.18
C SER A 131 -7.86 7.28 -20.71
N ARG A 132 -7.87 8.43 -21.38
CA ARG A 132 -7.98 8.54 -22.84
C ARG A 132 -6.78 7.93 -23.56
N THR A 133 -5.61 8.06 -22.96
CA THR A 133 -4.44 7.25 -23.30
C THR A 133 -4.06 6.48 -22.05
N GLN A 134 -3.58 5.24 -22.18
CA GLN A 134 -3.11 4.43 -21.06
C GLN A 134 -1.59 4.48 -21.00
N PRO A 135 -0.96 4.27 -19.81
CA PRO A 135 0.46 3.98 -19.75
C PRO A 135 0.79 2.76 -20.61
N THR A 136 1.83 2.85 -21.44
CA THR A 136 2.24 1.78 -22.35
C THR A 136 3.09 0.74 -21.61
N PHE A 137 2.59 0.18 -20.52
CA PHE A 137 3.32 -0.77 -19.67
C PHE A 137 3.31 -2.21 -20.21
N SER A 138 2.38 -2.57 -21.09
CA SER A 138 2.38 -3.85 -21.80
C SER A 138 2.00 -3.66 -23.27
N ARG A 139 2.21 -4.69 -24.10
CA ARG A 139 1.77 -4.67 -25.51
C ARG A 139 0.26 -4.45 -25.66
N CYS A 140 -0.54 -4.90 -24.69
CA CYS A 140 -1.99 -4.70 -24.69
C CYS A 140 -2.41 -3.22 -24.57
N THR A 141 -1.57 -2.37 -23.96
CA THR A 141 -1.78 -0.91 -23.91
C THR A 141 -0.94 -0.14 -24.92
N GLY A 142 -0.37 -0.80 -25.93
CA GLY A 142 0.44 -0.16 -26.98
C GLY A 142 1.94 -0.07 -26.67
N GLY A 143 2.42 -0.86 -25.71
CA GLY A 143 3.83 -1.04 -25.43
C GLY A 143 4.60 -1.64 -26.61
N THR A 144 5.81 -1.14 -26.84
CA THR A 144 6.73 -1.54 -27.91
C THR A 144 8.17 -1.41 -27.44
N VAL A 145 9.13 -1.93 -28.21
CA VAL A 145 10.56 -1.78 -27.87
C VAL A 145 10.95 -0.30 -27.84
N ALA A 146 10.36 0.51 -28.73
CA ALA A 146 10.68 1.93 -28.87
C ALA A 146 10.22 2.80 -27.68
N ASN A 147 9.12 2.43 -27.01
CA ASN A 147 8.62 3.14 -25.83
C ASN A 147 8.94 2.41 -24.50
N GLY A 148 9.78 1.37 -24.55
CA GLY A 148 10.21 0.61 -23.39
C GLY A 148 9.13 -0.27 -22.76
N GLY A 149 7.98 -0.46 -23.42
CA GLY A 149 6.81 -1.18 -22.93
C GLY A 149 6.58 -2.56 -23.54
N ASP A 150 7.59 -3.16 -24.20
CA ASP A 150 7.45 -4.42 -24.95
C ASP A 150 7.34 -5.66 -24.05
N TYR A 151 6.29 -5.72 -23.24
CA TYR A 151 6.07 -6.78 -22.28
C TYR A 151 4.75 -7.51 -22.51
N GLU A 152 4.78 -8.82 -22.26
CA GLU A 152 3.61 -9.70 -22.33
C GLU A 152 2.57 -9.35 -21.28
N ARG A 153 3.02 -9.11 -20.04
CA ARG A 153 2.15 -8.86 -18.89
C ARG A 153 2.66 -7.68 -18.07
N SER A 154 1.77 -7.10 -17.28
CA SER A 154 2.13 -6.16 -16.24
C SER A 154 1.30 -6.39 -14.98
N THR A 155 1.74 -5.86 -13.85
CA THR A 155 1.16 -6.08 -12.52
C THR A 155 1.46 -4.91 -11.60
N ASP A 156 0.97 -5.01 -10.37
CA ASP A 156 1.26 -4.12 -9.25
C ASP A 156 1.02 -2.65 -9.60
N PRO A 157 -0.18 -2.30 -10.09
CA PRO A 157 -0.52 -0.91 -10.38
C PRO A 157 -0.44 -0.08 -9.11
N TRP A 158 0.29 1.03 -9.17
CA TRP A 158 0.32 2.01 -8.10
C TRP A 158 0.24 3.42 -8.65
N VAL A 159 -0.50 4.28 -7.97
CA VAL A 159 -0.65 5.69 -8.36
C VAL A 159 -0.40 6.64 -7.20
N SER A 160 0.24 7.77 -7.51
CA SER A 160 0.38 8.88 -6.57
C SER A 160 0.23 10.21 -7.31
N VAL A 161 -0.33 11.22 -6.63
CA VAL A 161 -0.51 12.58 -7.20
C VAL A 161 0.26 13.59 -6.39
N SER A 162 1.06 14.39 -7.08
CA SER A 162 1.90 15.43 -6.50
C SER A 162 1.11 16.70 -6.17
N PRO A 163 1.61 17.58 -5.28
CA PRO A 163 0.97 18.87 -4.97
C PRO A 163 0.66 19.78 -6.17
N ASP A 164 1.32 19.59 -7.31
CA ASP A 164 1.06 20.35 -8.54
C ASP A 164 -0.01 19.72 -9.45
N GLY A 165 -0.61 18.61 -9.02
CA GLY A 165 -1.59 17.84 -9.77
C GLY A 165 -1.02 16.85 -10.78
N SER A 166 0.31 16.74 -10.90
CA SER A 166 0.94 15.69 -11.69
C SER A 166 0.70 14.32 -11.06
N ALA A 167 0.16 13.38 -11.83
CA ALA A 167 -0.01 11.99 -11.40
C ALA A 167 1.13 11.12 -11.93
N TYR A 168 1.52 10.11 -11.15
CA TYR A 168 2.55 9.13 -11.51
C TYR A 168 1.95 7.73 -11.35
N ALA A 169 1.95 6.97 -12.44
CA ALA A 169 1.59 5.56 -12.47
C ALA A 169 2.89 4.73 -12.42
N PHE A 170 2.90 3.66 -11.64
CA PHE A 170 4.02 2.74 -11.51
C PHE A 170 3.55 1.30 -11.71
N SER A 171 4.33 0.52 -12.45
CA SER A 171 4.01 -0.88 -12.72
C SER A 171 5.27 -1.72 -12.91
N LEU A 172 5.14 -2.99 -12.54
CA LEU A 172 6.02 -4.07 -12.91
C LEU A 172 5.53 -4.71 -14.21
N SER A 173 6.37 -4.71 -15.23
CA SER A 173 6.10 -5.35 -16.52
C SER A 173 7.06 -6.50 -16.77
N PHE A 174 6.61 -7.60 -17.39
CA PHE A 174 7.44 -8.77 -17.61
C PHE A 174 7.02 -9.64 -18.81
N ASN A 175 8.00 -10.38 -19.32
CA ASN A 175 7.84 -11.42 -20.34
C ASN A 175 7.85 -12.79 -19.67
N GLN A 176 6.71 -13.46 -19.65
CA GLN A 176 6.57 -14.77 -18.99
C GLN A 176 7.15 -15.90 -19.86
N THR A 177 7.02 -15.80 -21.18
CA THR A 177 7.26 -16.92 -22.10
C THR A 177 8.51 -16.77 -22.95
N LEU A 178 8.91 -15.52 -23.27
CA LEU A 178 9.98 -15.26 -24.23
C LEU A 178 11.38 -15.22 -23.59
N SER A 179 11.52 -14.53 -22.46
CA SER A 179 12.84 -14.16 -21.95
C SER A 179 12.98 -14.06 -20.43
N GLY A 180 11.88 -14.15 -19.66
CA GLY A 180 11.88 -13.88 -18.20
C GLY A 180 12.22 -12.43 -17.82
N GLU A 181 12.43 -11.58 -18.84
CA GLU A 181 12.76 -10.18 -18.68
C GLU A 181 11.66 -9.42 -17.95
N ASN A 182 12.05 -8.50 -17.06
CA ASN A 182 11.12 -7.70 -16.30
C ASN A 182 11.66 -6.28 -16.04
N ALA A 183 10.76 -5.33 -15.85
CA ALA A 183 11.11 -3.94 -15.62
C ALA A 183 10.10 -3.18 -14.75
N LEU A 184 10.61 -2.16 -14.07
CA LEU A 184 9.85 -1.17 -13.32
C LEU A 184 9.68 0.08 -14.18
N LEU A 185 8.44 0.39 -14.53
CA LEU A 185 8.08 1.46 -15.46
C LEU A 185 7.22 2.50 -14.77
N VAL A 186 7.61 3.78 -14.87
CA VAL A 186 6.81 4.92 -14.42
C VAL A 186 6.27 5.67 -15.63
N SER A 187 5.02 6.11 -15.59
CA SER A 187 4.46 7.07 -16.53
C SER A 187 3.87 8.26 -15.77
N LYS A 188 4.00 9.46 -16.34
CA LYS A 188 3.52 10.71 -15.76
C LYS A 188 2.32 11.24 -16.53
N SER A 189 1.30 11.71 -15.82
CA SER A 189 0.20 12.51 -16.34
C SER A 189 0.28 13.93 -15.77
N THR A 190 -0.05 14.93 -16.60
CA THR A 190 -0.12 16.35 -16.20
C THR A 190 -1.54 16.93 -16.38
N ASP A 191 -2.53 16.08 -16.67
CA ASP A 191 -3.92 16.47 -16.93
C ASP A 191 -4.92 15.68 -16.06
N GLY A 192 -4.50 15.36 -14.82
CA GLY A 192 -5.35 14.70 -13.83
C GLY A 192 -5.61 13.21 -14.10
N GLY A 193 -4.65 12.52 -14.74
CA GLY A 193 -4.76 11.10 -15.09
C GLY A 193 -5.52 10.86 -16.41
N ALA A 194 -5.91 11.91 -17.14
CA ALA A 194 -6.68 11.74 -18.37
C ALA A 194 -5.82 11.25 -19.55
N THR A 195 -4.56 11.65 -19.61
CA THR A 195 -3.58 11.14 -20.56
C THR A 195 -2.25 10.86 -19.86
N TRP A 196 -1.59 9.79 -20.29
CA TRP A 196 -0.31 9.33 -19.77
C TRP A 196 0.80 9.51 -20.80
N GLY A 197 1.95 10.01 -20.33
CA GLY A 197 3.14 10.27 -21.13
C GLY A 197 4.03 9.03 -21.36
N PRO A 198 5.22 9.22 -21.95
CA PRO A 198 6.16 8.13 -22.19
C PRO A 198 6.65 7.50 -20.88
N ASN A 199 7.06 6.23 -20.97
CA ASN A 199 7.61 5.50 -19.85
C ASN A 199 9.02 5.99 -19.48
N ALA A 200 9.26 6.18 -18.18
CA ALA A 200 10.58 6.14 -17.59
C ALA A 200 10.87 4.71 -17.10
N VAL A 201 11.95 4.10 -17.61
CA VAL A 201 12.40 2.77 -17.18
C VAL A 201 13.33 2.94 -15.99
N LEU A 202 12.86 2.61 -14.78
CA LEU A 202 13.68 2.77 -13.55
C LEU A 202 14.69 1.64 -13.40
N LYS A 203 14.28 0.42 -13.75
CA LYS A 203 15.12 -0.77 -13.73
C LYS A 203 14.58 -1.78 -14.72
N ARG A 204 15.48 -2.39 -15.48
CA ARG A 204 15.22 -3.47 -16.43
C ARG A 204 16.21 -4.57 -16.15
N ASP A 205 15.71 -5.78 -15.98
CA ASP A 205 16.50 -6.97 -15.73
C ASP A 205 16.22 -8.02 -16.81
N THR A 206 17.28 -8.49 -17.46
CA THR A 206 17.24 -9.52 -18.50
C THR A 206 17.77 -10.87 -18.01
N ASP A 207 18.27 -10.91 -16.78
CA ASP A 207 18.77 -12.13 -16.15
C ASP A 207 17.59 -12.94 -15.58
N LEU A 208 17.54 -14.23 -15.91
CA LEU A 208 16.50 -15.15 -15.45
C LEU A 208 16.55 -15.41 -13.94
N ASN A 209 17.69 -15.11 -13.31
CA ASN A 209 17.89 -15.27 -11.88
C ASN A 209 17.29 -14.12 -11.06
N VAL A 210 16.68 -13.12 -11.67
CA VAL A 210 16.24 -11.94 -10.94
C VAL A 210 14.84 -11.53 -11.33
N PHE A 211 14.06 -11.14 -10.33
CA PHE A 211 12.70 -10.69 -10.55
C PHE A 211 12.40 -9.51 -9.64
N ASN A 212 12.03 -8.39 -10.22
CA ASN A 212 11.51 -7.28 -9.42
C ASN A 212 10.06 -7.59 -9.04
N ASP A 213 9.64 -7.22 -7.83
CA ASP A 213 8.30 -7.50 -7.32
C ASP A 213 7.79 -6.40 -6.38
N LYS A 214 6.46 -6.33 -6.23
CA LYS A 214 5.72 -5.46 -5.29
C LYS A 214 6.22 -4.02 -5.22
N ASN A 215 6.00 -3.30 -6.32
CA ASN A 215 6.37 -1.90 -6.45
C ASN A 215 5.34 -0.94 -5.82
N SER A 216 5.81 0.19 -5.29
CA SER A 216 4.96 1.33 -4.93
C SER A 216 5.64 2.67 -5.23
N ILE A 217 4.83 3.72 -5.39
CA ILE A 217 5.31 5.08 -5.69
C ILE A 217 4.61 6.13 -4.82
N THR A 218 5.37 7.10 -4.33
CA THR A 218 4.87 8.17 -3.46
C THR A 218 5.40 9.52 -3.91
N ALA A 219 4.51 10.43 -4.30
CA ALA A 219 4.84 11.83 -4.51
C ALA A 219 4.98 12.55 -3.17
N ASP A 220 6.02 13.38 -3.02
CA ASP A 220 6.25 14.11 -1.78
C ASP A 220 5.19 15.23 -1.61
N PRO A 221 4.35 15.19 -0.56
CA PRO A 221 3.30 16.18 -0.35
C PRO A 221 3.85 17.57 -0.02
N THR A 222 5.13 17.69 0.33
CA THR A 222 5.78 18.96 0.65
C THR A 222 6.51 19.57 -0.54
N SER A 223 6.71 18.83 -1.64
CA SER A 223 7.43 19.32 -2.81
C SER A 223 7.22 18.49 -4.07
N SER A 224 6.64 19.11 -5.11
CA SER A 224 6.44 18.46 -6.42
C SER A 224 7.70 18.12 -7.20
N ARG A 225 8.88 18.45 -6.66
CA ARG A 225 10.16 18.02 -7.20
C ARG A 225 10.43 16.54 -6.93
N TYR A 226 9.92 16.00 -5.82
CA TYR A 226 10.29 14.69 -5.32
C TYR A 226 9.17 13.67 -5.49
N VAL A 227 9.54 12.51 -6.02
CA VAL A 227 8.72 11.31 -6.08
C VAL A 227 9.62 10.12 -5.82
N TYR A 228 9.16 9.20 -5.00
CA TYR A 228 9.91 8.07 -4.47
C TYR A 228 9.33 6.78 -5.02
N ALA A 229 10.15 5.94 -5.64
CA ALA A 229 9.77 4.61 -6.11
C ALA A 229 10.54 3.56 -5.31
N VAL A 230 9.83 2.55 -4.79
CA VAL A 230 10.40 1.47 -3.98
C VAL A 230 9.80 0.13 -4.38
N TRP A 231 10.59 -0.94 -4.31
CA TRP A 231 10.18 -2.31 -4.65
C TRP A 231 11.15 -3.32 -4.03
N ASP A 232 10.78 -4.60 -3.96
CA ASP A 232 11.72 -5.67 -3.67
C ASP A 232 12.21 -6.36 -4.93
N ARG A 233 13.36 -7.02 -4.84
CA ARG A 233 13.95 -7.76 -5.96
C ARG A 233 14.39 -9.12 -5.49
N LEU A 234 13.80 -10.15 -6.06
CA LEU A 234 14.16 -11.55 -5.87
C LEU A 234 15.43 -11.85 -6.66
N GLU A 235 16.42 -12.47 -6.03
CA GLU A 235 17.70 -12.86 -6.62
C GLU A 235 17.97 -14.35 -6.34
N PHE A 236 17.91 -15.18 -7.37
CA PHE A 236 17.97 -16.63 -7.30
C PHE A 236 19.37 -17.16 -7.68
N PRO A 237 19.84 -18.25 -7.08
CA PRO A 237 21.15 -18.84 -7.39
C PRO A 237 21.15 -19.76 -8.62
N VAL A 238 19.99 -20.08 -9.22
CA VAL A 238 19.85 -21.05 -10.32
C VAL A 238 18.86 -20.60 -11.40
N GLU A 239 19.33 -20.57 -12.65
CA GLU A 239 18.64 -20.02 -13.84
C GLU A 239 17.39 -20.79 -14.30
N ARG A 240 17.07 -21.94 -13.68
CA ARG A 240 16.05 -22.89 -14.16
C ARG A 240 15.02 -23.34 -13.13
N ALA A 241 15.03 -22.75 -11.92
CA ALA A 241 13.97 -22.99 -10.95
C ALA A 241 12.72 -22.18 -11.34
N SER A 242 11.52 -22.73 -11.13
CA SER A 242 10.31 -21.89 -11.13
C SER A 242 10.45 -20.82 -10.04
N ARG A 243 9.80 -19.66 -10.17
CA ARG A 243 9.92 -18.57 -9.16
C ARG A 243 9.73 -19.05 -7.73
N VAL A 244 8.68 -19.85 -7.51
CA VAL A 244 8.41 -20.53 -6.22
C VAL A 244 9.56 -21.43 -5.78
N ALA A 245 10.12 -22.24 -6.69
CA ALA A 245 11.27 -23.08 -6.36
C ALA A 245 12.55 -22.26 -6.12
N GLY A 246 12.69 -21.09 -6.74
CA GLY A 246 13.77 -20.14 -6.55
C GLY A 246 13.73 -19.47 -5.17
N GLU A 247 12.55 -19.05 -4.72
CA GLU A 247 12.32 -18.51 -3.36
C GLU A 247 12.70 -19.51 -2.26
N HIS A 248 12.65 -20.81 -2.56
CA HIS A 248 13.07 -21.88 -1.65
C HIS A 248 14.53 -22.34 -1.85
N ALA A 249 15.30 -21.71 -2.75
CA ALA A 249 16.66 -22.14 -3.07
C ALA A 249 17.70 -21.71 -2.01
N ILE A 250 18.74 -22.54 -1.85
CA ILE A 250 19.90 -22.22 -1.00
C ILE A 250 20.68 -21.08 -1.67
N GLY A 251 20.68 -19.89 -1.07
CA GLY A 251 21.39 -18.73 -1.60
C GLY A 251 20.50 -17.62 -2.17
N TYR A 252 19.17 -17.73 -2.08
CA TYR A 252 18.22 -16.69 -2.50
C TYR A 252 18.40 -15.38 -1.71
N HIS A 253 18.19 -14.22 -2.34
CA HIS A 253 18.15 -12.91 -1.67
C HIS A 253 16.94 -12.08 -2.14
N GLY A 254 16.29 -11.37 -1.22
CA GLY A 254 15.22 -10.43 -1.55
C GLY A 254 15.48 -9.01 -1.00
N PRO A 255 16.45 -8.25 -1.52
CA PRO A 255 16.71 -6.87 -1.10
C PRO A 255 15.62 -5.87 -1.52
N THR A 256 15.56 -4.74 -0.80
CA THR A 256 14.76 -3.56 -1.16
C THR A 256 15.54 -2.61 -2.06
N TRP A 257 14.92 -2.18 -3.15
CA TRP A 257 15.45 -1.23 -4.12
C TRP A 257 14.66 0.07 -4.16
N PHE A 258 15.32 1.14 -4.59
CA PHE A 258 14.80 2.49 -4.57
C PHE A 258 15.32 3.32 -5.75
N SER A 259 14.48 4.21 -6.25
CA SER A 259 14.85 5.34 -7.12
C SER A 259 13.98 6.55 -6.76
N ARG A 260 14.45 7.74 -7.10
CA ARG A 260 13.66 8.97 -6.96
C ARG A 260 13.94 9.94 -8.09
N THR A 261 12.99 10.83 -8.32
CA THR A 261 13.21 12.07 -9.05
C THR A 261 13.43 13.21 -8.06
N THR A 262 14.21 14.21 -8.46
CA THR A 262 14.34 15.50 -7.76
C THR A 262 13.93 16.70 -8.64
N ASP A 263 13.35 16.45 -9.81
CA ASP A 263 12.96 17.44 -10.82
C ASP A 263 11.54 17.22 -11.36
N GLY A 264 10.67 16.55 -10.58
CA GLY A 264 9.27 16.30 -10.96
C GLY A 264 9.11 15.27 -12.09
N GLY A 265 10.01 14.29 -12.17
CA GLY A 265 9.95 13.16 -13.09
C GLY A 265 10.53 13.43 -14.46
N ALA A 266 11.27 14.54 -14.64
CA ALA A 266 12.01 14.78 -15.88
C ALA A 266 13.20 13.83 -15.99
N THR A 267 13.87 13.55 -14.87
CA THR A 267 14.88 12.50 -14.75
C THR A 267 14.71 11.70 -13.45
N TRP A 268 15.21 10.46 -13.48
CA TRP A 268 15.21 9.58 -12.31
C TRP A 268 16.66 9.22 -11.95
N GLU A 269 16.95 9.17 -10.65
CA GLU A 269 18.21 8.62 -10.16
C GLU A 269 18.33 7.14 -10.55
N ALA A 270 19.57 6.67 -10.77
CA ALA A 270 19.80 5.25 -10.99
C ALA A 270 19.27 4.43 -9.80
N ALA A 271 18.53 3.36 -10.10
CA ALA A 271 18.00 2.47 -9.07
C ALA A 271 19.13 1.90 -8.21
N ARG A 272 18.92 1.85 -6.90
CA ARG A 272 19.92 1.37 -5.94
C ARG A 272 19.28 0.59 -4.80
N LYS A 273 20.03 -0.38 -4.28
CA LYS A 273 19.66 -1.12 -3.07
C LYS A 273 19.68 -0.17 -1.85
N ILE A 274 18.63 -0.19 -1.04
CA ILE A 274 18.54 0.55 0.24
C ILE A 274 18.53 -0.37 1.45
N PHE A 275 18.27 -1.66 1.24
CA PHE A 275 18.31 -2.67 2.29
C PHE A 275 18.60 -4.05 1.72
N ASP A 276 19.38 -4.85 2.46
CA ASP A 276 19.66 -6.25 2.16
C ASP A 276 19.45 -7.06 3.45
N PRO A 277 18.45 -7.95 3.54
CA PRO A 277 18.25 -8.78 4.71
C PRO A 277 19.26 -9.95 4.77
N GLY A 278 20.13 -10.09 3.78
CA GLY A 278 21.12 -11.16 3.66
C GLY A 278 20.56 -12.43 3.04
N THR A 279 21.41 -13.44 2.96
CA THR A 279 21.11 -14.72 2.28
C THR A 279 19.96 -15.49 2.93
N ILE A 280 19.08 -16.03 2.08
CA ILE A 280 17.85 -16.78 2.39
C ILE A 280 16.87 -15.92 3.21
N ASN A 281 16.84 -14.61 2.96
CA ASN A 281 15.91 -13.66 3.56
C ASN A 281 15.39 -12.69 2.48
N GLN A 282 14.27 -12.03 2.76
CA GLN A 282 13.58 -11.18 1.79
C GLN A 282 12.88 -10.01 2.48
N THR A 283 12.68 -8.92 1.75
CA THR A 283 11.61 -7.96 2.00
C THR A 283 10.51 -8.09 0.96
N ILE A 284 9.26 -7.80 1.32
CA ILE A 284 8.16 -7.69 0.35
C ILE A 284 7.20 -6.56 0.74
N GLY A 285 6.51 -5.98 -0.24
CA GLY A 285 5.45 -5.00 0.01
C GLY A 285 5.99 -3.68 0.56
N SER A 286 7.07 -3.17 -0.03
CA SER A 286 7.66 -1.88 0.40
C SER A 286 6.75 -0.71 0.03
N GLU A 287 6.42 0.14 1.02
CA GLU A 287 5.62 1.35 0.87
C GLU A 287 6.29 2.53 1.57
N ILE A 288 6.51 3.64 0.85
CA ILE A 288 7.02 4.87 1.43
C ILE A 288 5.85 5.79 1.81
N VAL A 289 5.81 6.22 3.07
CA VAL A 289 4.95 7.31 3.54
C VAL A 289 5.79 8.53 3.94
N VAL A 290 5.23 9.72 3.77
CA VAL A 290 5.89 10.99 4.12
C VAL A 290 5.17 11.60 5.31
N THR A 291 5.85 11.67 6.45
CA THR A 291 5.31 12.31 7.66
C THR A 291 5.02 13.80 7.41
N GLY A 292 4.13 14.39 8.21
CA GLY A 292 3.88 15.84 8.18
C GLY A 292 5.11 16.72 8.43
N THR A 293 6.22 16.15 8.92
CA THR A 293 7.53 16.82 9.04
C THR A 293 8.42 16.75 7.79
N GLY A 294 8.03 15.96 6.78
CA GLY A 294 8.79 15.73 5.54
C GLY A 294 9.80 14.58 5.62
N ASN A 295 9.89 13.87 6.76
CA ASN A 295 10.69 12.64 6.86
C ASN A 295 9.97 11.47 6.17
N LEU A 296 10.77 10.57 5.59
CA LEU A 296 10.27 9.35 4.94
C LEU A 296 10.34 8.16 5.89
N MET A 297 9.32 7.32 5.83
CA MET A 297 9.34 5.97 6.38
C MET A 297 9.04 4.99 5.23
N ASN A 298 9.92 4.01 5.02
CA ASN A 298 9.66 2.86 4.16
C ASN A 298 9.24 1.70 5.06
N GLY A 299 8.01 1.22 4.92
CA GLY A 299 7.50 0.05 5.64
C GLY A 299 7.39 -1.16 4.72
N PHE A 300 7.61 -2.36 5.25
CA PHE A 300 7.61 -3.63 4.50
C PHE A 300 7.45 -4.83 5.44
N ASP A 301 7.18 -6.01 4.87
CA ASP A 301 7.40 -7.28 5.56
C ASP A 301 8.87 -7.70 5.41
N LEU A 302 9.50 -8.06 6.52
CA LEU A 302 10.86 -8.54 6.63
C LEU A 302 10.86 -10.03 6.96
N ILE A 303 11.20 -10.84 5.98
CA ILE A 303 11.12 -12.30 6.04
C ILE A 303 12.50 -12.88 6.36
N TYR A 304 12.63 -13.49 7.53
CA TYR A 304 13.84 -14.23 7.92
C TYR A 304 13.61 -15.75 7.84
N ASN A 305 14.09 -16.42 6.78
CA ASN A 305 13.85 -17.86 6.61
C ASN A 305 14.96 -18.75 7.20
N PHE A 306 16.18 -18.22 7.34
CA PHE A 306 17.36 -19.04 7.62
C PHE A 306 17.64 -19.31 9.11
N LYS A 307 17.88 -18.27 9.92
CA LYS A 307 18.29 -18.41 11.33
C LYS A 307 17.22 -17.88 12.26
N ASN A 308 17.00 -18.58 13.37
CA ASN A 308 16.12 -18.09 14.45
C ASN A 308 16.89 -17.48 15.64
N ALA A 309 18.11 -16.97 15.42
CA ALA A 309 19.01 -16.54 16.49
C ALA A 309 18.47 -15.34 17.33
N LYS A 310 17.46 -14.62 16.84
CA LYS A 310 16.79 -13.52 17.55
C LYS A 310 15.29 -13.76 17.78
N GLN A 311 14.79 -14.99 17.60
CA GLN A 311 13.34 -15.29 17.63
C GLN A 311 12.51 -14.52 16.59
N VAL A 312 13.15 -14.08 15.50
CA VAL A 312 12.54 -13.30 14.41
C VAL A 312 12.36 -14.10 13.11
N ARG A 313 12.55 -15.43 13.13
CA ARG A 313 12.33 -16.26 11.93
C ARG A 313 10.87 -16.16 11.47
N GLY A 314 10.62 -16.17 10.17
CA GLY A 314 9.33 -15.90 9.53
C GLY A 314 9.14 -14.41 9.25
N ASP A 315 7.87 -14.02 9.12
CA ASP A 315 7.43 -12.68 8.71
C ASP A 315 7.49 -11.67 9.86
N ASN A 316 7.79 -10.42 9.56
CA ASN A 316 7.93 -9.34 10.53
C ASN A 316 7.55 -8.01 9.89
N VAL A 317 6.62 -7.27 10.52
CA VAL A 317 6.33 -5.88 10.15
C VAL A 317 7.55 -5.03 10.50
N ALA A 318 8.17 -4.40 9.50
CA ALA A 318 9.43 -3.68 9.67
C ALA A 318 9.47 -2.37 8.88
N ILE A 319 10.40 -1.50 9.28
CA ILE A 319 10.57 -0.18 8.65
C ILE A 319 12.04 0.21 8.45
N GLN A 320 12.28 1.13 7.52
CA GLN A 320 13.44 2.02 7.47
C GLN A 320 12.99 3.48 7.50
N ARG A 321 13.87 4.38 7.97
CA ARG A 321 13.60 5.82 8.02
C ARG A 321 14.65 6.60 7.25
N SER A 322 14.24 7.74 6.70
CA SER A 322 15.10 8.68 5.98
C SER A 322 14.73 10.12 6.33
N ALA A 323 15.71 10.91 6.77
CA ALA A 323 15.55 12.32 7.10
C ALA A 323 16.03 13.27 5.98
N ASP A 324 16.50 12.72 4.85
CA ASP A 324 17.15 13.46 3.76
C ASP A 324 16.53 13.14 2.39
N ARG A 325 15.21 12.92 2.38
CA ARG A 325 14.39 12.62 1.20
C ARG A 325 14.86 11.39 0.42
N GLY A 326 15.39 10.40 1.13
CA GLY A 326 15.82 9.12 0.56
C GLY A 326 17.22 9.19 -0.04
N LEU A 327 18.10 10.09 0.43
CA LEU A 327 19.54 9.99 0.16
C LEU A 327 20.14 8.86 0.99
N THR A 328 19.86 8.84 2.29
CA THR A 328 20.31 7.80 3.22
C THR A 328 19.13 7.16 3.94
N TRP A 329 19.31 5.90 4.32
CA TRP A 329 18.28 5.11 5.02
C TRP A 329 18.88 4.48 6.25
N SER A 330 18.09 4.40 7.33
CA SER A 330 18.47 3.64 8.52
C SER A 330 18.57 2.15 8.22
N THR A 331 19.15 1.37 9.15
CA THR A 331 18.90 -0.08 9.19
C THR A 331 17.41 -0.35 9.42
N ALA A 332 16.97 -1.57 9.10
CA ALA A 332 15.60 -1.99 9.40
C ALA A 332 15.35 -2.12 10.91
N THR A 333 14.18 -1.67 11.36
CA THR A 333 13.66 -1.89 12.71
C THR A 333 12.37 -2.70 12.60
N ILE A 334 12.27 -3.80 13.34
CA ILE A 334 11.03 -4.58 13.44
C ILE A 334 10.07 -3.83 14.37
N VAL A 335 8.86 -3.58 13.87
CA VAL A 335 7.72 -3.07 14.65
C VAL A 335 7.17 -4.19 15.52
N ASP A 336 6.80 -5.31 14.88
CA ASP A 336 6.34 -6.52 15.54
C ASP A 336 6.45 -7.72 14.57
N LYS A 337 6.27 -8.92 15.10
CA LYS A 337 6.00 -10.12 14.32
C LYS A 337 4.74 -9.94 13.46
N LEU A 338 4.76 -10.50 12.26
CA LEU A 338 3.55 -10.76 11.48
C LEU A 338 3.21 -12.24 11.67
N ASN A 339 1.98 -12.56 12.07
CA ASN A 339 1.55 -13.94 12.30
C ASN A 339 0.18 -14.20 11.69
N SER A 340 0.15 -14.35 10.38
CA SER A 340 -1.04 -14.81 9.65
C SER A 340 -1.09 -16.34 9.59
N VAL A 341 -2.31 -16.89 9.63
CA VAL A 341 -2.60 -18.31 9.37
C VAL A 341 -3.27 -18.54 8.01
N GLY A 342 -3.38 -17.50 7.19
CA GLY A 342 -4.05 -17.50 5.90
C GLY A 342 -5.58 -17.55 6.01
N VAL A 343 -6.23 -17.47 4.85
CA VAL A 343 -7.70 -17.47 4.74
C VAL A 343 -8.16 -18.61 3.83
N THR A 344 -9.19 -19.31 4.24
CA THR A 344 -9.85 -20.36 3.46
C THR A 344 -11.35 -20.19 3.51
N ASP A 345 -12.03 -20.63 2.44
CA ASP A 345 -13.46 -20.91 2.42
C ASP A 345 -13.81 -21.81 3.63
N PRO A 346 -14.65 -21.35 4.59
CA PRO A 346 -14.96 -22.10 5.80
C PRO A 346 -15.69 -23.43 5.54
N THR A 347 -16.40 -23.54 4.42
CA THR A 347 -17.24 -24.69 4.06
C THR A 347 -16.44 -25.75 3.34
N PHE A 348 -15.65 -25.32 2.34
CA PHE A 348 -14.99 -26.22 1.40
C PHE A 348 -13.47 -26.27 1.56
N GLY A 349 -12.89 -25.45 2.43
CA GLY A 349 -11.45 -25.41 2.69
C GLY A 349 -10.61 -24.90 1.50
N SER A 350 -11.25 -24.28 0.52
CA SER A 350 -10.57 -23.72 -0.65
C SER A 350 -9.74 -22.49 -0.25
N PRO A 351 -8.49 -22.37 -0.72
CA PRO A 351 -7.65 -21.23 -0.37
C PRO A 351 -8.22 -19.93 -0.94
N VAL A 352 -8.14 -18.88 -0.12
CA VAL A 352 -8.36 -17.49 -0.52
C VAL A 352 -7.01 -16.80 -0.43
N ARG A 353 -6.53 -16.24 -1.54
CA ARG A 353 -5.28 -15.48 -1.57
C ARG A 353 -5.58 -14.04 -1.18
N THR A 354 -4.90 -13.56 -0.15
CA THR A 354 -5.11 -12.25 0.48
C THR A 354 -3.78 -11.50 0.60
N GLY A 355 -3.82 -10.25 1.11
CA GLY A 355 -2.62 -9.49 1.48
C GLY A 355 -2.00 -9.93 2.81
N ASP A 356 -1.97 -11.24 3.09
CA ASP A 356 -1.61 -11.78 4.42
C ASP A 356 -0.17 -11.49 4.85
N ILE A 357 0.74 -11.32 3.89
CA ILE A 357 2.15 -10.96 4.11
C ILE A 357 2.49 -9.50 3.79
N ILE A 358 1.48 -8.64 3.54
CA ILE A 358 1.70 -7.25 3.13
C ILE A 358 1.13 -6.28 4.17
N PRO A 359 1.96 -5.69 5.05
CA PRO A 359 1.51 -4.64 5.95
C PRO A 359 1.20 -3.36 5.16
N SER A 360 0.08 -2.71 5.51
CA SER A 360 -0.33 -1.42 4.95
C SER A 360 0.13 -0.27 5.84
N TRP A 361 0.49 0.86 5.23
CA TRP A 361 1.07 2.01 5.93
C TRP A 361 0.36 3.33 5.63
N ALA A 362 0.24 4.19 6.64
CA ALA A 362 -0.20 5.56 6.46
C ALA A 362 0.52 6.51 7.43
N SER A 363 0.67 7.76 7.02
CA SER A 363 1.16 8.84 7.88
C SER A 363 0.07 9.87 8.10
N ASP A 364 0.09 10.53 9.25
CA ASP A 364 -0.75 11.70 9.49
C ASP A 364 -0.30 12.85 8.56
N PRO A 365 -1.19 13.32 7.66
CA PRO A 365 -0.83 14.31 6.66
C PRO A 365 -0.74 15.73 7.23
N ARG A 366 -1.15 15.96 8.47
CA ARG A 366 -1.21 17.30 9.06
C ARG A 366 0.21 17.89 9.20
N PRO A 367 0.45 19.15 8.79
CA PRO A 367 1.78 19.73 8.85
C PRO A 367 2.42 19.65 10.24
N GLY A 368 3.66 19.19 10.32
CA GLY A 368 4.41 19.02 11.57
C GLY A 368 4.12 17.74 12.36
N HIS A 369 3.12 16.95 11.96
CA HIS A 369 2.83 15.66 12.59
C HIS A 369 3.86 14.59 12.22
N GLN A 370 4.08 13.66 13.15
CA GLN A 370 5.03 12.55 13.01
C GLN A 370 4.37 11.20 13.18
N GLU A 371 3.05 11.19 13.38
CA GLU A 371 2.28 9.97 13.56
C GLU A 371 2.30 9.14 12.28
N VAL A 372 2.60 7.86 12.45
CA VAL A 372 2.55 6.84 11.41
C VAL A 372 1.85 5.60 11.95
N TYR A 373 1.15 4.92 11.05
CA TYR A 373 0.23 3.84 11.37
C TYR A 373 0.52 2.64 10.47
N ALA A 374 0.36 1.45 11.02
CA ALA A 374 0.47 0.18 10.30
C ALA A 374 -0.75 -0.68 10.57
N ALA A 375 -1.25 -1.38 9.55
CA ALA A 375 -2.30 -2.38 9.66
C ALA A 375 -1.93 -3.66 8.88
N TRP A 376 -2.20 -4.84 9.44
CA TRP A 376 -1.86 -6.13 8.82
C TRP A 376 -2.75 -7.28 9.32
N GLN A 377 -2.70 -8.43 8.66
CA GLN A 377 -3.38 -9.65 9.09
C GLN A 377 -2.63 -10.35 10.23
N ASP A 378 -3.31 -10.66 11.33
CA ASP A 378 -2.71 -11.36 12.46
C ASP A 378 -3.70 -12.26 13.20
N ALA A 379 -3.26 -13.47 13.54
CA ALA A 379 -4.10 -14.47 14.19
C ALA A 379 -3.87 -14.59 15.70
N ARG A 380 -2.96 -13.82 16.31
CA ARG A 380 -2.62 -13.95 17.75
C ARG A 380 -3.81 -13.67 18.65
N SER A 381 -4.68 -12.73 18.29
CA SER A 381 -5.89 -12.39 19.04
C SER A 381 -6.88 -13.56 19.13
N THR A 382 -6.85 -14.49 18.18
CA THR A 382 -7.74 -15.66 18.12
C THR A 382 -7.02 -16.96 18.53
N GLY A 383 -5.80 -16.87 19.07
CA GLY A 383 -5.00 -18.05 19.41
C GLY A 383 -4.59 -18.86 18.18
N ASN A 384 -4.32 -18.18 17.05
CA ASN A 384 -3.98 -18.76 15.75
C ASN A 384 -5.11 -19.55 15.08
N ALA A 385 -6.37 -19.24 15.39
CA ALA A 385 -7.51 -19.89 14.75
C ALA A 385 -7.87 -19.25 13.39
N ARG A 386 -7.66 -17.94 13.25
CA ARG A 386 -7.97 -17.14 12.04
C ARG A 386 -7.39 -15.73 12.14
N ASP A 387 -7.11 -15.14 10.99
CA ASP A 387 -6.61 -13.77 10.90
C ASP A 387 -7.65 -12.74 11.33
N GLN A 388 -7.18 -11.70 12.02
CA GLN A 388 -7.87 -10.47 12.38
C GLN A 388 -7.03 -9.28 11.89
N ILE A 389 -7.55 -8.06 11.99
CA ILE A 389 -6.79 -6.87 11.60
C ILE A 389 -6.01 -6.35 12.81
N ALA A 390 -4.69 -6.48 12.77
CA ALA A 390 -3.79 -5.86 13.73
C ALA A 390 -3.49 -4.40 13.36
N PHE A 391 -3.16 -3.60 14.37
CA PHE A 391 -2.87 -2.17 14.23
C PHE A 391 -1.75 -1.74 15.17
N ALA A 392 -0.84 -0.91 14.65
CA ALA A 392 0.20 -0.26 15.44
C ALA A 392 0.31 1.22 15.10
N LYS A 393 0.78 1.99 16.09
CA LYS A 393 0.98 3.44 16.00
C LYS A 393 2.37 3.81 16.50
N SER A 394 3.02 4.72 15.79
CA SER A 394 4.15 5.50 16.27
C SER A 394 3.77 6.99 16.30
N THR A 395 4.31 7.72 17.27
CA THR A 395 4.14 9.18 17.42
C THR A 395 5.43 9.96 17.18
N ASP A 396 6.50 9.28 16.73
CA ASP A 396 7.85 9.82 16.58
C ASP A 396 8.49 9.44 15.24
N GLY A 397 7.66 9.35 14.19
CA GLY A 397 8.10 9.07 12.82
C GLY A 397 8.67 7.66 12.66
N GLY A 398 8.14 6.70 13.43
CA GLY A 398 8.59 5.31 13.43
C GLY A 398 9.83 5.05 14.26
N ALA A 399 10.31 5.98 15.09
CA ALA A 399 11.49 5.73 15.94
C ALA A 399 11.18 4.69 17.04
N SER A 400 9.97 4.74 17.59
CA SER A 400 9.40 3.78 18.53
C SER A 400 7.92 3.55 18.23
N TRP A 401 7.41 2.41 18.69
CA TRP A 401 6.02 1.98 18.44
C TRP A 401 5.33 1.70 19.77
N GLY A 402 4.05 2.08 19.85
CA GLY A 402 3.20 1.76 20.99
C GLY A 402 2.83 0.28 21.02
N THR A 403 2.03 -0.12 22.01
CA THR A 403 1.48 -1.47 22.09
C THR A 403 0.62 -1.78 20.86
N VAL A 404 0.86 -2.94 20.25
CA VAL A 404 0.06 -3.44 19.12
C VAL A 404 -1.32 -3.89 19.61
N SER A 405 -2.35 -3.48 18.88
CA SER A 405 -3.69 -4.06 18.97
C SER A 405 -3.80 -5.21 17.97
N TYR A 406 -3.96 -6.45 18.42
CA TYR A 406 -4.01 -7.63 17.53
C TYR A 406 -5.39 -7.91 16.88
N ALA A 407 -6.37 -7.07 17.18
CA ALA A 407 -7.69 -7.08 16.53
C ALA A 407 -8.35 -5.71 16.74
N ILE A 408 -8.50 -4.93 15.68
CA ILE A 408 -9.30 -3.69 15.68
C ILE A 408 -10.69 -3.88 15.08
N ASN A 409 -10.90 -4.94 14.28
CA ASN A 409 -12.23 -5.35 13.82
C ASN A 409 -13.09 -5.87 14.98
N THR A 410 -14.41 -5.74 14.88
CA THR A 410 -15.34 -6.04 15.99
C THR A 410 -15.86 -7.48 16.01
N VAL A 411 -15.83 -8.17 14.87
CA VAL A 411 -16.30 -9.55 14.73
C VAL A 411 -15.13 -10.52 14.65
N HIS A 412 -14.87 -11.24 15.75
CA HIS A 412 -13.74 -12.17 15.86
C HIS A 412 -14.10 -13.63 15.56
N SER A 413 -15.35 -13.91 15.17
CA SER A 413 -15.79 -15.25 14.77
C SER A 413 -15.49 -15.57 13.30
N SER A 414 -15.06 -14.58 12.52
CA SER A 414 -14.79 -14.68 11.08
C SER A 414 -13.39 -14.16 10.75
N PRO A 415 -12.67 -14.71 9.75
CA PRO A 415 -11.40 -14.13 9.31
C PRO A 415 -11.62 -12.75 8.70
N ALA A 416 -10.72 -11.81 9.03
CA ALA A 416 -10.66 -10.48 8.42
C ALA A 416 -9.32 -10.32 7.70
N PHE A 417 -9.34 -9.78 6.48
CA PHE A 417 -8.18 -9.84 5.58
C PHE A 417 -8.05 -8.66 4.60
N THR A 418 -6.85 -8.55 4.02
CA THR A 418 -6.41 -7.50 3.09
C THR A 418 -6.69 -6.07 3.61
N PRO A 419 -6.13 -5.67 4.77
CA PRO A 419 -6.34 -4.33 5.31
C PRO A 419 -5.61 -3.25 4.50
N ARG A 420 -6.26 -2.10 4.31
CA ARG A 420 -5.65 -0.87 3.77
C ARG A 420 -5.90 0.30 4.71
N VAL A 421 -4.85 0.90 5.25
CA VAL A 421 -4.96 2.08 6.14
C VAL A 421 -4.81 3.40 5.38
N HIS A 422 -5.58 4.41 5.78
CA HIS A 422 -5.47 5.80 5.31
C HIS A 422 -5.82 6.77 6.45
N VAL A 423 -5.25 7.98 6.41
CA VAL A 423 -5.53 9.04 7.39
C VAL A 423 -6.10 10.26 6.67
N LEU A 424 -7.26 10.74 7.13
CA LEU A 424 -7.90 11.95 6.61
C LEU A 424 -7.14 13.21 7.05
N PRO A 425 -7.33 14.35 6.35
CA PRO A 425 -6.74 15.63 6.73
C PRO A 425 -7.08 16.10 8.16
N ASP A 426 -8.19 15.65 8.74
CA ASP A 426 -8.59 15.96 10.13
C ASP A 426 -7.88 15.06 11.18
N GLY A 427 -7.19 14.01 10.75
CA GLY A 427 -6.52 13.02 11.59
C GLY A 427 -7.35 11.77 11.89
N SER A 428 -8.57 11.66 11.35
CA SER A 428 -9.37 10.43 11.42
C SER A 428 -8.67 9.31 10.65
N ILE A 429 -8.67 8.10 11.21
CA ILE A 429 -7.98 6.93 10.65
C ILE A 429 -9.03 5.97 10.10
N GLY A 430 -8.83 5.49 8.87
CA GLY A 430 -9.67 4.48 8.23
C GLY A 430 -8.86 3.23 7.89
N VAL A 431 -9.47 2.05 8.05
CA VAL A 431 -8.90 0.77 7.60
C VAL A 431 -9.96 -0.01 6.82
N LEU A 432 -9.78 -0.12 5.50
CA LEU A 432 -10.63 -0.91 4.62
C LEU A 432 -10.21 -2.37 4.68
N TYR A 433 -11.15 -3.32 4.74
CA TYR A 433 -10.85 -4.75 4.74
C TYR A 433 -12.05 -5.59 4.29
N TYR A 434 -11.82 -6.89 4.09
CA TYR A 434 -12.86 -7.88 3.81
C TYR A 434 -13.04 -8.88 4.96
N ASP A 435 -14.23 -9.44 5.10
CA ASP A 435 -14.46 -10.61 5.95
C ASP A 435 -15.61 -11.51 5.45
N PHE A 436 -15.81 -12.63 6.15
CA PHE A 436 -16.89 -13.59 5.89
C PHE A 436 -17.95 -13.56 7.00
N ARG A 437 -18.20 -12.43 7.68
CA ARG A 437 -19.10 -12.44 8.85
C ARG A 437 -20.56 -12.75 8.49
N ASN A 438 -20.93 -12.52 7.23
CA ASN A 438 -22.25 -12.79 6.67
C ASN A 438 -22.33 -14.14 5.93
N ASP A 439 -21.25 -14.92 5.92
CA ASP A 439 -21.25 -16.27 5.34
C ASP A 439 -21.97 -17.26 6.26
N ASP A 440 -22.87 -18.04 5.68
CA ASP A 440 -23.68 -19.04 6.37
C ASP A 440 -23.09 -20.46 6.28
N ALA A 441 -21.82 -20.57 5.86
CA ALA A 441 -21.15 -21.81 5.50
C ALA A 441 -21.88 -22.59 4.39
N GLY A 442 -22.51 -21.87 3.46
CA GLY A 442 -23.25 -22.39 2.31
C GLY A 442 -22.55 -22.14 0.96
N ILE A 443 -23.36 -22.07 -0.09
CA ILE A 443 -22.97 -21.59 -1.41
C ILE A 443 -23.89 -20.41 -1.74
N PRO A 444 -23.38 -19.24 -2.11
CA PRO A 444 -21.97 -18.91 -2.41
C PRO A 444 -21.08 -18.72 -1.17
N LEU A 445 -19.76 -18.53 -1.37
CA LEU A 445 -18.85 -18.01 -0.34
C LEU A 445 -19.09 -16.50 -0.20
N VAL A 446 -19.90 -16.12 0.78
CA VAL A 446 -20.36 -14.74 0.97
C VAL A 446 -19.24 -13.90 1.58
N THR A 447 -18.86 -12.83 0.89
CA THR A 447 -17.84 -11.89 1.37
C THR A 447 -18.41 -10.48 1.49
N SER A 448 -18.02 -9.81 2.57
CA SER A 448 -18.40 -8.44 2.89
C SER A 448 -17.18 -7.51 2.86
N THR A 449 -17.41 -6.23 2.54
CA THR A 449 -16.40 -5.16 2.60
C THR A 449 -16.76 -4.19 3.72
N TRP A 450 -15.77 -3.80 4.52
CA TRP A 450 -15.97 -2.98 5.71
C TRP A 450 -14.89 -1.90 5.83
N LEU A 451 -15.27 -0.74 6.37
CA LEU A 451 -14.35 0.30 6.77
C LEU A 451 -14.38 0.43 8.30
N LEU A 452 -13.25 0.16 8.93
CA LEU A 452 -12.97 0.53 10.31
C LEU A 452 -12.61 2.01 10.35
N HIS A 453 -13.14 2.77 11.32
CA HIS A 453 -12.76 4.17 11.50
C HIS A 453 -12.52 4.52 12.97
N SER A 454 -11.53 5.38 13.21
CA SER A 454 -11.14 5.90 14.51
C SER A 454 -10.96 7.41 14.47
N HIS A 455 -11.50 8.09 15.48
CA HIS A 455 -11.45 9.55 15.63
C HIS A 455 -10.67 10.01 16.88
N ASP A 456 -10.00 9.07 17.55
CA ASP A 456 -9.21 9.29 18.77
C ASP A 456 -7.77 8.78 18.62
N GLY A 457 -7.29 8.73 17.38
CA GLY A 457 -5.93 8.33 17.05
C GLY A 457 -5.66 6.84 17.22
N GLY A 458 -6.67 6.00 17.01
CA GLY A 458 -6.58 4.54 16.99
C GLY A 458 -6.92 3.84 18.31
N ALA A 459 -7.47 4.56 19.29
CA ALA A 459 -7.78 4.01 20.62
C ALA A 459 -9.14 3.28 20.62
N THR A 460 -10.14 3.82 19.91
CA THR A 460 -11.43 3.18 19.69
C THR A 460 -11.77 3.11 18.21
N TRP A 461 -12.56 2.09 17.85
CA TRP A 461 -12.91 1.76 16.48
C TRP A 461 -14.39 1.50 16.32
N GLN A 462 -14.94 1.94 15.20
CA GLN A 462 -16.29 1.63 14.72
C GLN A 462 -16.19 1.07 13.29
N GLU A 463 -17.24 0.37 12.84
CA GLU A 463 -17.27 -0.27 11.52
C GLU A 463 -18.47 0.20 10.71
N THR A 464 -18.21 0.57 9.46
CA THR A 464 -19.23 0.87 8.45
C THR A 464 -19.13 -0.15 7.32
N ARG A 465 -20.26 -0.77 6.98
CA ARG A 465 -20.34 -1.68 5.83
C ARG A 465 -20.22 -0.89 4.54
N VAL A 466 -19.37 -1.35 3.62
CA VAL A 466 -19.17 -0.72 2.30
C VAL A 466 -19.82 -1.59 1.23
N GLY A 467 -20.97 -1.15 0.72
CA GLY A 467 -21.67 -1.85 -0.35
C GLY A 467 -22.33 -3.18 0.06
N ALA A 468 -22.72 -3.95 -0.96
CA ALA A 468 -23.39 -5.24 -0.80
C ALA A 468 -22.40 -6.41 -0.83
N ASP A 469 -22.80 -7.52 -0.20
CA ASP A 469 -22.02 -8.76 -0.24
C ASP A 469 -21.85 -9.28 -1.67
N PHE A 470 -20.85 -10.12 -1.86
CA PHE A 470 -20.55 -10.77 -3.13
C PHE A 470 -20.06 -12.21 -2.93
N ASP A 471 -20.10 -12.99 -4.00
CA ASP A 471 -19.55 -14.34 -4.04
C ASP A 471 -18.06 -14.30 -4.40
N MET A 472 -17.18 -14.53 -3.43
CA MET A 472 -15.73 -14.57 -3.65
C MET A 472 -15.31 -15.63 -4.68
N SER A 473 -16.08 -16.70 -4.83
CA SER A 473 -15.79 -17.78 -5.78
C SER A 473 -16.07 -17.41 -7.24
N SER A 474 -16.73 -16.28 -7.49
CA SER A 474 -17.13 -15.84 -8.83
C SER A 474 -16.05 -15.06 -9.60
N GLY A 475 -14.87 -14.89 -9.00
CA GLY A 475 -13.75 -14.15 -9.56
C GLY A 475 -12.62 -14.98 -10.18
N ALA A 476 -11.51 -14.30 -10.44
CA ALA A 476 -10.25 -14.94 -10.83
C ALA A 476 -9.73 -15.88 -9.74
N ARG A 477 -9.03 -16.94 -10.15
CA ARG A 477 -8.36 -17.88 -9.22
C ARG A 477 -6.86 -17.92 -9.48
N ALA A 478 -6.07 -17.34 -8.58
CA ALA A 478 -4.62 -17.23 -8.69
C ALA A 478 -3.94 -17.71 -7.40
N ARG A 479 -3.73 -19.04 -7.29
CA ARG A 479 -3.36 -19.77 -6.05
C ARG A 479 -4.43 -19.79 -4.95
N GLY A 480 -5.58 -19.18 -5.21
CA GLY A 480 -6.77 -19.14 -4.37
C GLY A 480 -7.80 -18.23 -5.03
N TYR A 481 -9.00 -18.11 -4.46
CA TYR A 481 -9.87 -17.00 -4.83
C TYR A 481 -9.17 -15.68 -4.49
N PHE A 482 -9.27 -14.69 -5.38
CA PHE A 482 -8.31 -13.59 -5.35
C PHE A 482 -8.95 -12.24 -5.66
N VAL A 483 -9.05 -11.38 -4.64
CA VAL A 483 -9.41 -9.94 -4.76
C VAL A 483 -8.18 -9.07 -5.05
N GLY A 484 -7.03 -9.49 -4.55
CA GLY A 484 -5.77 -8.76 -4.65
C GLY A 484 -4.91 -8.98 -3.40
N ASP A 485 -3.61 -8.71 -3.51
CA ASP A 485 -2.74 -8.66 -2.33
C ASP A 485 -2.87 -7.29 -1.60
N TYR A 486 -3.54 -6.29 -2.19
CA TYR A 486 -3.86 -4.99 -1.60
C TYR A 486 -5.09 -4.35 -2.27
N GLU A 487 -5.67 -3.34 -1.62
CA GLU A 487 -6.77 -2.52 -2.13
C GLU A 487 -6.47 -1.01 -2.01
N GLY A 488 -7.34 -0.16 -2.56
CA GLY A 488 -7.24 1.29 -2.52
C GLY A 488 -8.09 1.92 -1.42
N LEU A 489 -7.50 2.84 -0.66
CA LEU A 489 -8.21 3.73 0.25
C LEU A 489 -7.56 5.12 0.19
N THR A 490 -8.38 6.14 -0.03
CA THR A 490 -7.95 7.54 0.02
C THR A 490 -9.06 8.39 0.61
N HIS A 491 -9.08 9.69 0.31
CA HIS A 491 -10.15 10.59 0.70
C HIS A 491 -10.66 11.42 -0.46
N SER A 492 -11.87 11.95 -0.31
CA SER A 492 -12.48 12.90 -1.22
C SER A 492 -13.49 13.73 -0.44
N LYS A 493 -13.35 15.06 -0.49
CA LYS A 493 -14.31 15.99 0.15
C LYS A 493 -14.43 15.80 1.67
N GLY A 494 -13.34 15.41 2.32
CA GLY A 494 -13.31 15.13 3.77
C GLY A 494 -13.82 13.75 4.18
N ASP A 495 -14.34 12.94 3.25
CA ASP A 495 -14.79 11.58 3.51
C ASP A 495 -13.69 10.58 3.12
N PHE A 496 -13.72 9.37 3.70
CA PHE A 496 -12.95 8.26 3.15
C PHE A 496 -13.51 7.87 1.79
N LEU A 497 -12.64 7.51 0.85
CA LEU A 497 -13.01 6.94 -0.43
C LEU A 497 -12.40 5.53 -0.53
N ALA A 498 -13.24 4.51 -0.31
CA ALA A 498 -12.89 3.12 -0.57
C ALA A 498 -12.84 2.88 -2.09
N PHE A 499 -11.82 2.17 -2.57
CA PHE A 499 -11.61 1.86 -3.99
C PHE A 499 -11.10 0.42 -4.10
N PHE A 500 -11.99 -0.52 -4.39
CA PHE A 500 -11.77 -1.93 -4.08
C PHE A 500 -12.35 -2.88 -5.11
N THR A 501 -11.78 -4.07 -5.19
CA THR A 501 -12.26 -5.14 -6.06
C THR A 501 -13.52 -5.81 -5.49
N ARG A 502 -14.50 -6.07 -6.35
CA ARG A 502 -15.67 -6.89 -6.02
C ARG A 502 -15.99 -7.85 -7.15
N MET A 503 -16.23 -9.12 -6.80
CA MET A 503 -16.61 -10.14 -7.78
C MET A 503 -18.05 -9.96 -8.23
N ASN A 504 -18.30 -10.18 -9.52
CA ASN A 504 -19.61 -10.02 -10.16
C ASN A 504 -19.89 -11.12 -11.21
N GLY A 505 -19.04 -12.16 -11.25
CA GLY A 505 -19.15 -13.27 -12.18
C GLY A 505 -20.17 -14.32 -11.77
N VAL A 506 -20.01 -15.52 -12.33
CA VAL A 506 -20.81 -16.70 -11.93
C VAL A 506 -20.04 -17.48 -10.87
N GLY A 507 -20.69 -17.85 -9.76
CA GLY A 507 -20.05 -18.66 -8.71
C GLY A 507 -19.44 -19.96 -9.23
N ALA A 508 -18.36 -20.41 -8.59
CA ALA A 508 -17.68 -21.63 -8.97
C ALA A 508 -18.57 -22.87 -8.75
N ASN A 509 -18.59 -23.78 -9.71
CA ASN A 509 -19.35 -25.03 -9.62
C ASN A 509 -18.57 -26.20 -10.24
N PRO A 510 -18.10 -27.18 -9.43
CA PRO A 510 -18.30 -27.30 -7.99
C PRO A 510 -17.56 -26.21 -7.19
N PRO A 511 -17.95 -25.92 -5.93
CA PRO A 511 -17.20 -25.02 -5.06
C PRO A 511 -15.71 -25.41 -4.97
N GLY A 512 -14.85 -24.41 -4.91
CA GLY A 512 -13.40 -24.56 -4.90
C GLY A 512 -12.73 -24.65 -6.27
N SER A 513 -13.54 -24.79 -7.34
CA SER A 513 -13.07 -24.78 -8.72
C SER A 513 -12.86 -23.36 -9.27
N ILE A 514 -12.42 -23.26 -10.52
CA ILE A 514 -12.39 -22.00 -11.25
C ILE A 514 -13.82 -21.68 -11.69
N SER A 515 -14.25 -20.43 -11.51
CA SER A 515 -15.52 -19.95 -12.04
C SER A 515 -15.63 -20.24 -13.55
N PRO A 516 -16.78 -20.69 -14.06
CA PRO A 516 -16.97 -20.86 -15.50
C PRO A 516 -17.00 -19.52 -16.26
N ARG A 517 -17.26 -18.41 -15.56
CA ARG A 517 -17.29 -17.04 -16.08
C ARG A 517 -16.78 -16.10 -14.99
N PRO A 518 -15.46 -16.12 -14.73
CA PRO A 518 -14.85 -15.29 -13.69
C PRO A 518 -14.98 -13.83 -14.11
N ALA A 519 -15.47 -12.99 -13.21
CA ALA A 519 -15.53 -11.56 -13.44
C ALA A 519 -15.42 -10.80 -12.11
N SER A 520 -14.77 -9.64 -12.19
CA SER A 520 -14.77 -8.67 -11.11
C SER A 520 -14.95 -7.27 -11.69
N ASP A 521 -14.90 -6.27 -10.83
CA ASP A 521 -14.90 -4.86 -11.19
C ASP A 521 -14.26 -4.10 -10.03
N ILE A 522 -13.74 -2.91 -10.31
CA ILE A 522 -13.32 -1.96 -9.27
C ILE A 522 -14.49 -1.06 -8.92
N PHE A 523 -14.81 -0.95 -7.64
CA PHE A 523 -15.85 -0.06 -7.12
C PHE A 523 -15.28 0.99 -6.19
N ALA A 524 -15.88 2.17 -6.24
CA ALA A 524 -15.64 3.29 -5.35
C ALA A 524 -16.86 3.54 -4.45
N SER A 525 -16.64 3.93 -3.20
CA SER A 525 -17.68 4.41 -2.28
C SER A 525 -17.11 5.40 -1.28
N ARG A 526 -17.81 6.53 -1.10
CA ARG A 526 -17.49 7.48 -0.04
C ARG A 526 -18.11 7.03 1.29
N VAL A 527 -17.34 7.13 2.35
CA VAL A 527 -17.74 6.80 3.73
C VAL A 527 -17.44 7.99 4.62
N GLY A 528 -18.49 8.65 5.11
CA GLY A 528 -18.44 9.91 5.85
C GLY A 528 -19.67 10.18 6.69
#